data_AF-A0A7J4EUJ0-F1
#
_entry.id   AF-A0A7J4EUJ0-F1
#
_cell.length_a   1.000
_cell.length_b   1.000
_cell.length_c   1.000
_cell.angle_alpha   90.00
_cell.angle_beta   90.00
_cell.angle_gamma   90.00
#
_symmetry.space_group_name_H-M   'P 1'
#
loop_
_entity.id
_entity.type
_entity.pdbx_description
1 polymer ?
#
loop_
_entity_poly.entity_id
_entity_poly.type
_entity_poly.pdbx_seq_one_letter_code
_entity_poly.pdbx_strand_id
1 'polypeptide(L)'
;MKGLPPSLKKKKRYIAFRLISESEISTEKENEVSGGNFEVKDVAVAILHNLLSLFGDYCSMNTGVWVEEFNNGYGILRCNNDELDKVKVALTLTGRVNGVDVIPVILGISGTLKKCRSKYIGGVKNAHAANGL
;
A
#
# COMPACT_ATOMS: atom_id res chain seq x y z
N MET A 1 -26.80 10.22 -1.72
CA MET A 1 -27.30 8.95 -1.15
C MET A 1 -26.90 8.89 0.32
N LYS A 2 -27.81 8.56 1.23
CA LYS A 2 -27.51 8.46 2.67
C LYS A 2 -26.61 7.25 2.92
N GLY A 3 -25.63 7.38 3.81
CA GLY A 3 -24.70 6.29 4.10
C GLY A 3 -25.38 5.10 4.78
N LEU A 4 -24.90 3.89 4.49
CA LEU A 4 -25.35 2.67 5.15
C LEU A 4 -25.19 2.76 6.69
N PRO A 5 -26.08 2.12 7.46
CA PRO A 5 -25.91 2.01 8.90
C PRO A 5 -24.60 1.26 9.25
N PRO A 6 -24.00 1.50 10.43
CA PRO A 6 -22.71 0.91 10.80
C PRO A 6 -22.68 -0.61 10.75
N SER A 7 -23.80 -1.27 11.03
CA SER A 7 -23.95 -2.73 10.99
C SER A 7 -23.92 -3.31 9.58
N LEU A 8 -24.36 -2.56 8.56
CA LEU A 8 -24.36 -3.00 7.15
C LEU A 8 -23.12 -2.54 6.37
N LYS A 9 -22.30 -1.65 6.95
CA LYS A 9 -21.06 -1.19 6.33
C LYS A 9 -20.00 -2.28 6.43
N LYS A 10 -19.37 -2.62 5.30
CA LYS A 10 -18.14 -3.41 5.31
C LYS A 10 -17.09 -2.71 6.15
N LYS A 11 -16.49 -3.46 7.08
CA LYS A 11 -15.39 -2.98 7.92
C LYS A 11 -14.14 -2.85 7.06
N LYS A 12 -13.42 -1.74 7.23
CA LYS A 12 -12.24 -1.39 6.43
C LYS A 12 -10.95 -1.54 7.24
N ARG A 13 -9.86 -1.82 6.55
CA ARG A 13 -8.48 -1.76 7.06
C ARG A 13 -7.61 -0.94 6.12
N TYR A 14 -6.60 -0.33 6.70
CA TYR A 14 -5.61 0.49 6.01
C TYR A 14 -4.24 -0.15 6.21
N ILE A 15 -3.54 -0.40 5.11
CA ILE A 15 -2.21 -0.98 5.06
C ILE A 15 -1.27 0.12 4.60
N ALA A 16 -0.30 0.50 5.43
CA ALA A 16 0.79 1.35 5.02
C ALA A 16 1.90 0.50 4.42
N PHE A 17 2.44 0.91 3.27
CA PHE A 17 3.48 0.19 2.57
C PHE A 17 4.51 1.15 1.98
N ARG A 18 5.70 0.61 1.69
CA ARG A 18 6.77 1.27 0.94
C ARG A 18 7.09 0.43 -0.29
N LEU A 19 7.20 1.04 -1.45
CA LEU A 19 7.76 0.44 -2.65
C LEU A 19 9.22 0.85 -2.75
N ILE A 20 10.11 -0.13 -2.80
CA ILE A 20 11.53 0.07 -3.05
C ILE A 20 11.74 -0.25 -4.52
N SER A 21 12.12 0.73 -5.32
CA SER A 21 12.41 0.51 -6.75
C SER A 21 13.89 0.19 -6.97
N GLU A 22 14.19 -0.61 -7.98
CA GLU A 22 15.58 -0.88 -8.37
C GLU A 22 16.31 0.40 -8.80
N SER A 23 15.60 1.34 -9.42
CA SER A 23 16.13 2.66 -9.79
C SER A 23 16.58 3.53 -8.60
N GLU A 24 16.08 3.28 -7.39
CA GLU A 24 16.55 3.95 -6.16
C GLU A 24 17.91 3.41 -5.69
N ILE A 25 18.23 2.14 -5.99
CA ILE A 25 19.42 1.45 -5.48
C ILE A 25 20.68 1.93 -6.21
N SER A 26 20.56 2.30 -7.49
CA SER A 26 21.68 2.77 -8.31
C SER A 26 22.20 4.16 -7.92
N THR A 27 21.42 4.93 -7.16
CA THR A 27 21.71 6.34 -6.83
C THR A 27 22.14 6.46 -5.38
N GLU A 28 23.30 5.90 -5.03
CA GLU A 28 23.93 6.04 -3.70
C GLU A 28 24.46 7.47 -3.42
N LYS A 29 24.16 8.47 -4.25
CA LYS A 29 24.65 9.84 -4.07
C LYS A 29 23.51 10.83 -3.89
N GLU A 30 23.42 11.28 -2.65
CA GLU A 30 23.04 12.64 -2.23
C GLU A 30 21.55 13.03 -2.39
N ASN A 31 20.81 12.82 -1.30
CA ASN A 31 19.80 13.76 -0.77
C ASN A 31 18.58 14.15 -1.62
N GLU A 32 18.18 13.37 -2.61
CA GLU A 32 16.79 13.40 -3.10
C GLU A 32 16.25 11.97 -3.17
N VAL A 33 15.27 11.68 -2.31
CA VAL A 33 14.45 10.46 -2.39
C VAL A 33 13.55 10.60 -3.63
N SER A 34 14.15 10.52 -4.83
CA SER A 34 13.43 10.24 -6.06
C SER A 34 13.07 8.76 -6.04
N GLY A 35 12.09 8.43 -5.20
CA GLY A 35 11.34 7.20 -5.42
C GLY A 35 10.85 7.21 -6.86
N GLY A 36 10.92 6.07 -7.57
CA GLY A 36 10.51 6.01 -8.98
C GLY A 36 9.21 6.80 -9.19
N ASN A 37 9.15 7.65 -10.22
CA ASN A 37 8.03 8.53 -10.51
C ASN A 37 6.78 7.72 -10.88
N PHE A 38 6.19 7.02 -9.92
CA PHE A 38 4.98 6.23 -10.09
C PHE A 38 3.78 7.08 -9.68
N GLU A 39 2.79 7.11 -10.55
CA GLU A 39 1.51 7.68 -10.18
C GLU A 39 0.73 6.71 -9.28
N VAL A 40 -0.20 7.25 -8.48
CA VAL A 40 -1.17 6.46 -7.70
C VAL A 40 -1.88 5.43 -8.58
N LYS A 41 -2.14 5.78 -9.84
CA LYS A 41 -2.78 4.92 -10.82
C LYS A 41 -1.93 3.70 -11.17
N ASP A 42 -0.63 3.88 -11.41
CA ASP A 42 0.25 2.78 -11.80
C ASP A 42 0.33 1.73 -10.71
N VAL A 43 0.47 2.19 -9.45
CA VAL A 43 0.48 1.32 -8.27
C VAL A 43 -0.86 0.62 -8.10
N ALA A 44 -1.98 1.34 -8.26
CA ALA A 44 -3.31 0.75 -8.16
C ALA A 44 -3.54 -0.33 -9.23
N VAL A 45 -3.14 -0.08 -10.47
CA VAL A 45 -3.25 -1.02 -11.58
C VAL A 45 -2.40 -2.26 -11.33
N ALA A 46 -1.15 -2.09 -10.89
CA ALA A 46 -0.27 -3.22 -10.60
C ALA A 46 -0.80 -4.12 -9.47
N ILE A 47 -1.28 -3.53 -8.37
CA ILE A 47 -1.87 -4.28 -7.25
C ILE A 47 -3.15 -4.99 -7.70
N LEU A 48 -4.01 -4.32 -8.46
CA LEU A 48 -5.27 -4.90 -8.94
C LEU A 48 -5.01 -6.04 -9.92
N HIS A 49 -4.07 -5.87 -10.86
CA HIS A 49 -3.66 -6.91 -11.79
C HIS A 49 -3.15 -8.15 -11.03
N ASN A 50 -2.35 -7.96 -9.99
CA ASN A 50 -1.88 -9.06 -9.16
C ASN A 50 -3.01 -9.75 -8.38
N LEU A 51 -3.95 -8.99 -7.81
CA LEU A 51 -5.12 -9.56 -7.14
C LEU A 51 -5.92 -10.43 -8.10
N LEU A 52 -6.16 -9.95 -9.32
CA LEU A 52 -6.88 -10.67 -10.36
C LEU A 52 -6.12 -11.93 -10.77
N SER A 53 -4.80 -11.83 -10.99
CA SER A 53 -3.98 -12.98 -11.38
C SER A 53 -3.89 -14.05 -10.29
N LEU A 54 -3.90 -13.68 -9.00
CA LEU A 54 -3.73 -14.63 -7.89
C LEU A 54 -5.06 -15.23 -7.42
N PHE A 55 -6.13 -14.44 -7.41
CA PHE A 55 -7.39 -14.82 -6.78
C PHE A 55 -8.60 -14.79 -7.73
N GLY A 56 -8.40 -14.38 -8.98
CA GLY A 56 -9.46 -14.23 -9.97
C GLY A 56 -10.41 -13.07 -9.68
N ASP A 57 -11.40 -12.91 -10.56
CA ASP A 57 -12.32 -11.76 -10.54
C ASP A 57 -13.22 -11.75 -9.31
N TYR A 58 -13.73 -12.92 -8.91
CA TYR A 58 -14.68 -13.05 -7.79
C TYR A 58 -14.08 -12.56 -6.47
N CYS A 59 -12.88 -13.03 -6.12
CA CYS A 59 -12.21 -12.58 -4.90
C CYS A 59 -11.75 -11.13 -4.99
N SER A 60 -11.20 -10.72 -6.15
CA SER A 60 -10.67 -9.37 -6.34
C SER A 60 -11.73 -8.30 -6.11
N MET A 61 -12.95 -8.53 -6.58
CA MET A 61 -14.05 -7.60 -6.39
C MET A 61 -14.49 -7.48 -4.92
N ASN A 62 -14.36 -8.57 -4.14
CA ASN A 62 -14.73 -8.57 -2.73
C ASN A 62 -13.69 -7.87 -1.83
N THR A 63 -12.45 -7.68 -2.30
CA THR A 63 -11.36 -7.09 -1.50
C THR A 63 -11.58 -5.61 -1.17
N GLY A 64 -12.35 -4.87 -1.98
CA GLY A 64 -12.60 -3.44 -1.77
C GLY A 64 -11.33 -2.59 -1.81
N VAL A 65 -10.33 -3.05 -2.55
CA VAL A 65 -9.00 -2.44 -2.64
C VAL A 65 -9.07 -1.05 -3.25
N TRP A 66 -8.38 -0.11 -2.63
CA TRP A 66 -8.27 1.26 -3.10
C TRP A 66 -6.98 1.89 -2.58
N VAL A 67 -6.16 2.47 -3.46
CA VAL A 67 -4.99 3.25 -3.04
C VAL A 67 -5.49 4.63 -2.60
N GLU A 68 -5.37 4.93 -1.31
CA GLU A 68 -5.79 6.22 -0.75
C GLU A 68 -4.73 7.29 -1.05
N GLU A 69 -3.45 6.93 -0.89
CA GLU A 69 -2.32 7.85 -1.04
C GLU A 69 -1.09 7.08 -1.53
N PHE A 70 -0.28 7.72 -2.36
CA PHE A 70 1.05 7.26 -2.72
C PHE A 70 1.96 8.46 -3.00
N ASN A 71 3.09 8.57 -2.32
CA ASN A 71 4.07 9.65 -2.48
C ASN A 71 5.46 9.21 -2.00
N ASN A 72 6.51 9.54 -2.75
CA ASN A 72 7.91 9.23 -2.45
C ASN A 72 8.15 7.76 -2.07
N GLY A 73 7.53 6.82 -2.79
CA GLY A 73 7.61 5.39 -2.50
C GLY A 73 6.74 4.91 -1.33
N TYR A 74 6.11 5.79 -0.56
CA TYR A 74 5.20 5.42 0.54
C TYR A 74 3.75 5.48 0.12
N GLY A 75 2.95 4.48 0.48
CA GLY A 75 1.53 4.44 0.16
C GLY A 75 0.65 3.93 1.28
N ILE A 76 -0.65 4.24 1.16
CA ILE A 76 -1.71 3.66 1.99
C ILE A 76 -2.73 2.97 1.10
N LEU A 77 -2.91 1.68 1.33
CA LEU A 77 -3.92 0.85 0.68
C LEU A 77 -5.09 0.62 1.64
N ARG A 78 -6.31 0.90 1.19
CA ARG A 78 -7.54 0.50 1.87
C ARG A 78 -7.98 -0.86 1.34
N CYS A 79 -8.48 -1.72 2.22
CA CYS A 79 -9.15 -2.97 1.88
C CYS A 79 -10.30 -3.26 2.86
N ASN A 80 -11.13 -4.25 2.53
CA ASN A 80 -12.08 -4.85 3.46
C ASN A 80 -11.33 -5.68 4.50
N ASN A 81 -11.76 -5.60 5.75
CA ASN A 81 -11.10 -6.26 6.88
C ASN A 81 -11.01 -7.78 6.69
N ASP A 82 -12.02 -8.39 6.10
CA ASP A 82 -12.13 -9.84 5.95
C ASP A 82 -11.24 -10.38 4.81
N GLU A 83 -10.72 -9.48 3.98
CA GLU A 83 -9.88 -9.78 2.81
C GLU A 83 -8.42 -9.31 3.00
N LEU A 84 -8.08 -8.90 4.22
CA LEU A 84 -6.78 -8.32 4.57
C LEU A 84 -5.61 -9.22 4.15
N ASP A 85 -5.71 -10.53 4.41
CA ASP A 85 -4.63 -11.46 4.12
C ASP A 85 -4.38 -11.64 2.63
N LYS A 86 -5.44 -11.72 1.81
CA LYS A 86 -5.31 -11.80 0.35
C LYS A 86 -4.65 -10.54 -0.22
N VAL A 87 -5.04 -9.38 0.29
CA VAL A 87 -4.46 -8.10 -0.14
C VAL A 87 -2.98 -7.98 0.28
N LYS A 88 -2.60 -8.46 1.47
CA LYS A 88 -1.18 -8.53 1.85
C LYS A 88 -0.38 -9.40 0.89
N VAL A 89 -0.88 -10.61 0.59
CA VAL A 89 -0.21 -11.54 -0.35
C VAL A 89 -0.07 -10.90 -1.72
N ALA A 90 -1.14 -10.32 -2.27
CA ALA A 90 -1.09 -9.70 -3.59
C ALA A 90 -0.11 -8.52 -3.64
N LEU A 91 -0.12 -7.67 -2.60
CA LEU A 91 0.80 -6.54 -2.48
C LEU A 91 2.25 -7.01 -2.37
N THR A 92 2.55 -7.99 -1.51
CA THR A 92 3.92 -8.50 -1.32
C THR A 92 4.46 -9.16 -2.60
N LEU A 93 3.58 -9.76 -3.41
CA LEU A 93 3.96 -10.37 -4.69
C LEU A 93 3.96 -9.39 -5.88
N THR A 94 3.70 -8.10 -5.66
CA THR A 94 3.80 -7.07 -6.72
C THR A 94 5.26 -6.74 -6.99
N GLY A 95 5.90 -7.54 -7.84
CA GLY A 95 7.32 -7.38 -8.19
C GLY A 95 7.60 -6.34 -9.28
N ARG A 96 6.58 -5.83 -9.97
CA ARG A 96 6.76 -4.90 -11.10
C ARG A 96 5.65 -3.86 -11.16
N VAL A 97 6.04 -2.59 -11.30
CA VAL A 97 5.13 -1.45 -11.49
C VAL A 97 5.62 -0.65 -12.68
N ASN A 98 4.76 -0.43 -13.68
CA ASN A 98 5.08 0.32 -14.90
C ASN A 98 6.42 -0.10 -15.57
N GLY A 99 6.70 -1.40 -15.61
CA GLY A 99 7.93 -1.94 -16.21
C GLY A 99 9.18 -1.87 -15.32
N VAL A 100 9.11 -1.26 -14.14
CA VAL A 100 10.21 -1.18 -13.18
C VAL A 100 10.04 -2.26 -12.11
N ASP A 101 11.13 -2.96 -11.80
CA ASP A 101 11.12 -3.97 -10.74
C ASP A 101 11.13 -3.28 -9.36
N VAL A 102 10.22 -3.73 -8.49
CA VAL A 102 9.96 -3.14 -7.18
C VAL A 102 9.82 -4.21 -6.10
N ILE A 103 10.16 -3.84 -4.87
CA ILE A 103 9.97 -4.67 -3.68
C ILE A 103 8.99 -3.96 -2.73
N PRO A 104 7.75 -4.45 -2.60
CA PRO A 104 6.77 -3.91 -1.68
C PRO A 104 7.05 -4.39 -0.24
N VAL A 105 7.16 -3.43 0.68
CA VAL A 105 7.36 -3.67 2.11
C VAL A 105 6.18 -3.11 2.89
N ILE A 106 5.50 -3.95 3.66
CA ILE A 106 4.40 -3.52 4.52
C ILE A 106 4.99 -2.92 5.81
N LEU A 107 4.66 -1.65 6.08
CA LEU A 107 5.09 -0.94 7.28
C LEU A 107 4.16 -1.22 8.48
N GLY A 108 2.88 -1.43 8.20
CA GLY A 108 1.92 -1.83 9.22
C GLY A 108 0.47 -1.59 8.83
N ILE A 109 -0.43 -1.92 9.75
CA ILE A 109 -1.87 -1.95 9.50
C ILE A 109 -2.60 -1.14 10.58
N SER A 110 -3.71 -0.51 10.21
CA SER A 110 -4.58 0.27 11.09
C SER A 110 -6.06 0.12 10.72
N GLY A 111 -6.95 0.36 11.69
CA GLY A 111 -8.40 0.46 11.44
C GLY A 111 -8.84 1.83 10.90
N THR A 112 -8.03 2.87 11.05
CA THR A 112 -8.36 4.22 10.58
C THR A 112 -7.20 4.83 9.78
N LEU A 113 -7.55 5.60 8.75
CA LEU A 113 -6.59 6.30 7.89
C LEU A 113 -5.71 7.26 8.70
N LYS A 114 -6.30 8.04 9.61
CA LYS A 114 -5.58 9.00 10.47
C LYS A 114 -4.49 8.32 11.30
N LYS A 115 -4.82 7.20 11.97
CA LYS A 115 -3.85 6.44 12.77
C LYS A 115 -2.80 5.76 11.88
N CYS A 116 -3.20 5.27 10.70
CA CYS A 116 -2.29 4.67 9.73
C CYS A 116 -1.23 5.67 9.29
N ARG A 117 -1.68 6.86 8.85
CA ARG A 117 -0.80 7.93 8.39
C ARG A 117 0.11 8.42 9.50
N SER A 118 -0.43 8.71 10.68
CA SER A 118 0.37 9.22 11.81
C SER A 118 1.42 8.22 12.27
N LYS A 119 1.09 6.92 12.34
CA LYS A 119 2.02 5.90 12.85
C LYS A 119 3.08 5.49 11.83
N TYR A 120 2.71 5.34 10.56
CA TYR A 120 3.56 4.68 9.56
C TYR A 120 4.03 5.55 8.39
N ILE A 121 3.50 6.77 8.21
CA ILE A 121 3.97 7.68 7.15
C ILE A 121 4.55 8.95 7.77
N GLY A 122 3.75 9.66 8.58
CA GLY A 122 4.20 10.85 9.32
C GLY A 122 5.21 10.51 10.43
N GLY A 123 5.07 9.33 11.05
CA GLY A 123 5.98 8.83 12.07
C GLY A 123 7.37 8.48 11.53
N VAL A 124 7.51 8.14 10.24
CA VAL A 124 8.80 7.72 9.64
C VAL A 124 9.78 8.89 9.52
N LYS A 125 9.30 10.15 9.53
CA LYS A 125 10.19 11.32 9.69
C LYS A 125 10.90 11.38 11.05
N ASN A 126 10.35 10.72 12.08
CA ASN A 126 10.89 10.69 13.44
C ASN A 126 11.31 9.28 13.91
N ALA A 127 10.95 8.23 13.15
CA ALA A 127 11.30 6.85 13.45
C ALA A 127 12.54 6.46 12.66
N HIS A 128 13.68 7.06 13.02
CA HIS A 128 14.95 6.40 12.82
C HIS A 128 14.86 5.02 13.51
N ALA A 129 15.35 3.98 12.85
CA ALA A 129 15.38 2.59 13.32
C ALA A 129 16.26 2.35 14.58
N ALA A 130 16.33 3.32 15.49
CA ALA A 130 17.05 3.28 16.76
C ALA A 130 16.14 3.14 17.99
N ASN A 131 14.83 3.37 17.87
CA ASN A 131 13.92 3.30 19.02
C ASN A 131 12.98 2.10 18.89
N GLY A 132 13.54 0.94 19.23
CA GLY A 132 12.83 -0.32 19.33
C GLY A 132 11.80 -0.35 20.46
N LEU A 133 10.76 -1.15 20.21
CA LEU A 133 10.11 -2.02 21.18
C LEU A 133 9.99 -3.40 20.51
#